data_AF-A0A0F9CAU9-F1
#
_entry.id   AF-A0A0F9CAU9-F1
#
_cell.length_a   1.000
_cell.length_b   1.000
_cell.length_c   1.000
_cell.angle_alpha   90.00
_cell.angle_beta   90.00
_cell.angle_gamma   90.00
#
_symmetry.space_group_name_H-M   'P 1'
#
loop_
_entity.id
_entity.type
_entity.pdbx_description
1 polymer ?
#
loop_
_entity_poly.entity_id
_entity_poly.type
_entity_poly.pdbx_seq_one_letter_code
_entity_poly.pdbx_strand_id
1 'polypeptide(L)'
;LVDLVAGYSEGDTSMVIDDLQSAGTIEADQEFTIANTRGIYRVTADATIASNEATVSFYPGLESDVDNDVVVTFTQSTLTDPKVETFVINYASALAAIREPMLLYQQANAAITTVGLATTRITAIGAEIILAVADVASGRAETVLAVALLSTASTQFDLMNAQIDLGVTALASGNSLVNTVPVAGGAPEFMAQANSNFGAAQGFGVTGRSFLEEARGNLNNNSAYLADVVGEVNAITAMVREAQVNLQEVSSELQIASSGRIMETWGRTELERVKAQMERAVPHSVSRIYSRS
;
A
#
# COMPACT_ATOMS: atom_id res chain seq x y z
N LEU A 1 -61.04 6.98 -26.18
CA LEU A 1 -60.51 8.34 -26.44
C LEU A 1 -60.38 9.04 -25.09
N VAL A 2 -59.89 10.27 -25.03
CA VAL A 2 -59.92 11.04 -23.77
C VAL A 2 -61.35 11.49 -23.51
N ASP A 3 -61.90 11.11 -22.34
CA ASP A 3 -63.29 11.42 -21.97
C ASP A 3 -63.33 12.45 -20.83
N LEU A 4 -63.50 13.70 -21.24
CA LEU A 4 -63.97 14.77 -20.37
C LEU A 4 -64.36 15.94 -21.27
N VAL A 5 -65.62 16.37 -21.21
CA VAL A 5 -66.15 17.48 -22.04
C VAL A 5 -65.32 18.77 -21.95
N ALA A 6 -64.56 18.96 -20.86
CA ALA A 6 -63.68 20.11 -20.65
C ALA A 6 -62.19 19.88 -21.00
N GLY A 7 -61.78 18.66 -21.38
CA GLY A 7 -60.37 18.28 -21.54
C GLY A 7 -59.62 18.12 -20.21
N TYR A 8 -58.33 17.75 -20.29
CA TYR A 8 -57.40 17.67 -19.16
C TYR A 8 -56.31 18.73 -19.30
N SER A 9 -55.77 19.22 -18.18
CA SER A 9 -54.81 20.33 -18.18
C SER A 9 -53.35 19.87 -18.09
N GLU A 10 -52.43 20.72 -18.53
CA GLU A 10 -50.99 20.55 -18.27
C GLU A 10 -50.73 20.23 -16.79
N GLY A 11 -49.92 19.21 -16.53
CA GLY A 11 -49.54 18.76 -15.20
C GLY A 11 -50.48 17.72 -14.57
N ASP A 12 -51.66 17.45 -15.14
CA ASP A 12 -52.54 16.39 -14.65
C ASP A 12 -51.83 15.02 -14.74
N THR A 13 -52.00 14.20 -13.70
CA THR A 13 -51.38 12.85 -13.57
C THR A 13 -52.41 11.73 -13.61
N SER A 14 -53.66 12.05 -13.97
CA SER A 14 -54.72 11.07 -14.16
C SER A 14 -55.73 11.56 -15.18
N MET A 15 -56.22 10.65 -16.02
CA MET A 15 -57.27 10.96 -16.99
C MET A 15 -58.20 9.77 -17.19
N VAL A 16 -59.43 10.07 -17.56
CA VAL A 16 -60.42 9.09 -17.99
C VAL A 16 -60.27 8.84 -19.48
N ILE A 17 -60.27 7.56 -19.85
CA ILE A 17 -60.22 7.10 -21.23
C ILE A 17 -61.48 6.29 -21.53
N ASP A 18 -62.26 6.69 -22.54
CA ASP A 18 -63.44 5.98 -23.03
C ASP A 18 -63.18 5.16 -24.31
N ASP A 19 -64.25 4.64 -24.91
CA ASP A 19 -64.23 3.81 -26.13
C ASP A 19 -63.23 2.64 -26.05
N LEU A 20 -63.03 2.14 -24.83
CA LEU A 20 -62.22 0.97 -24.55
C LEU A 20 -63.04 -0.30 -24.79
N GLN A 21 -62.37 -1.44 -24.80
CA GLN A 21 -63.05 -2.74 -24.80
C GLN A 21 -63.99 -2.91 -23.58
N SER A 22 -64.96 -3.82 -23.68
CA SER A 22 -66.02 -3.97 -22.67
C SER A 22 -65.56 -4.38 -21.27
N ALA A 23 -64.40 -5.03 -21.16
CA ALA A 23 -63.76 -5.37 -19.90
C ALA A 23 -62.25 -5.59 -20.11
N GLY A 24 -61.45 -5.41 -19.06
CA GLY A 24 -60.01 -5.65 -19.07
C GLY A 24 -59.27 -4.82 -18.02
N THR A 25 -57.95 -4.83 -18.09
CA THR A 25 -57.08 -4.01 -17.24
C THR A 25 -56.03 -3.35 -18.12
N ILE A 26 -55.78 -2.07 -17.90
CA ILE A 26 -54.59 -1.37 -18.36
C ILE A 26 -53.56 -1.53 -17.23
N GLU A 27 -52.50 -2.28 -17.49
CA GLU A 27 -51.53 -2.69 -16.47
C GLU A 27 -50.59 -1.53 -16.11
N ALA A 28 -50.15 -1.50 -14.86
CA ALA A 28 -49.05 -0.63 -14.45
C ALA A 28 -47.80 -0.84 -15.32
N ASP A 29 -47.02 0.22 -15.47
CA ASP A 29 -45.82 0.30 -16.32
C ASP A 29 -46.05 0.21 -17.83
N GLN A 30 -47.31 0.10 -18.31
CA GLN A 30 -47.59 0.28 -19.74
C GLN A 30 -47.31 1.72 -20.19
N GLU A 31 -46.65 1.86 -21.33
CA GLU A 31 -46.42 3.15 -21.97
C GLU A 31 -47.56 3.50 -22.91
N PHE A 32 -47.94 4.77 -22.96
CA PHE A 32 -48.90 5.27 -23.93
C PHE A 32 -48.51 6.67 -24.44
N THR A 33 -49.10 7.03 -25.57
CA THR A 33 -49.00 8.35 -26.17
C THR A 33 -50.39 8.92 -26.38
N ILE A 34 -50.50 10.24 -26.30
CA ILE A 34 -51.73 10.97 -26.58
C ILE A 34 -51.52 11.73 -27.88
N ALA A 35 -52.43 11.59 -28.85
CA ALA A 35 -52.32 12.28 -30.12
C ALA A 35 -52.20 13.80 -29.91
N ASN A 36 -51.42 14.46 -30.77
CA ASN A 36 -51.10 15.90 -30.69
C ASN A 36 -50.31 16.34 -29.44
N THR A 37 -49.86 15.41 -28.60
CA THR A 37 -48.86 15.67 -27.53
C THR A 37 -47.52 15.04 -27.90
N ARG A 38 -46.42 15.54 -27.32
CA ARG A 38 -45.07 15.01 -27.55
C ARG A 38 -44.64 13.99 -26.47
N GLY A 39 -45.32 13.97 -25.33
CA GLY A 39 -45.02 13.10 -24.19
C GLY A 39 -45.25 11.61 -24.44
N ILE A 40 -44.35 10.80 -23.86
CA ILE A 40 -44.60 9.38 -23.59
C ILE A 40 -44.91 9.28 -22.10
N TYR A 41 -46.04 8.67 -21.77
CA TYR A 41 -46.54 8.57 -20.41
C TYR A 41 -46.50 7.12 -19.97
N ARG A 42 -46.19 6.88 -18.70
CA ARG A 42 -46.19 5.54 -18.10
C ARG A 42 -47.29 5.43 -17.06
N VAL A 43 -48.10 4.38 -17.16
CA VAL A 43 -49.14 4.05 -16.19
C VAL A 43 -48.50 3.71 -14.84
N THR A 44 -48.95 4.32 -13.75
CA THR A 44 -48.35 4.14 -12.41
C THR A 44 -49.06 3.12 -11.55
N ALA A 45 -50.28 2.71 -11.92
CA ALA A 45 -51.08 1.71 -11.22
C ALA A 45 -52.09 1.05 -12.18
N ASP A 46 -52.47 -0.19 -11.91
CA ASP A 46 -53.47 -0.92 -12.71
C ASP A 46 -54.80 -0.15 -12.77
N ALA A 47 -55.31 0.07 -13.97
CA ALA A 47 -56.61 0.68 -14.21
C ALA A 47 -57.58 -0.37 -14.78
N THR A 48 -58.68 -0.61 -14.07
CA THR A 48 -59.72 -1.56 -14.51
C THR A 48 -60.64 -0.90 -15.52
N ILE A 49 -60.87 -1.56 -16.65
CA ILE A 49 -61.81 -1.12 -17.68
C ILE A 49 -63.21 -1.59 -17.30
N ALA A 50 -64.12 -0.64 -17.11
CA ALA A 50 -65.52 -0.87 -16.78
C ALA A 50 -66.42 -0.04 -17.70
N SER A 51 -67.43 -0.67 -18.31
CA SER A 51 -68.38 0.01 -19.20
C SER A 51 -67.72 0.77 -20.37
N ASN A 52 -66.63 0.23 -20.93
CA ASN A 52 -65.81 0.84 -21.98
C ASN A 52 -65.00 2.09 -21.54
N GLU A 53 -64.80 2.28 -20.23
CA GLU A 53 -64.10 3.44 -19.67
C GLU A 53 -63.10 3.00 -18.58
N ALA A 54 -62.00 3.74 -18.41
CA ALA A 54 -61.04 3.54 -17.32
C ALA A 54 -60.37 4.85 -16.89
N THR A 55 -60.19 5.04 -15.58
CA THR A 55 -59.33 6.12 -15.05
C THR A 55 -57.89 5.64 -14.95
N VAL A 56 -56.99 6.23 -15.73
CA VAL A 56 -55.58 5.88 -15.79
C VAL A 56 -54.76 6.91 -15.03
N SER A 57 -53.95 6.45 -14.07
CA SER A 57 -52.94 7.28 -13.38
C SER A 57 -51.58 7.10 -14.06
N PHE A 58 -50.84 8.19 -14.28
CA PHE A 58 -49.61 8.16 -15.07
C PHE A 58 -48.54 9.18 -14.65
N TYR A 59 -47.32 8.96 -15.12
CA TYR A 59 -46.18 9.87 -14.95
C TYR A 59 -45.34 9.95 -16.25
N PRO A 60 -44.77 11.12 -16.61
CA PRO A 60 -44.92 12.43 -15.96
C PRO A 60 -46.34 12.99 -16.11
N GLY A 61 -46.64 14.12 -15.45
CA GLY A 61 -47.89 14.85 -15.73
C GLY A 61 -47.94 15.34 -17.18
N LEU A 62 -49.14 15.65 -17.68
CA LEU A 62 -49.35 16.09 -19.07
C LEU A 62 -48.46 17.29 -19.43
N GLU A 63 -47.80 17.24 -20.60
CA GLU A 63 -46.92 18.32 -21.10
C GLU A 63 -47.72 19.54 -21.62
N SER A 64 -48.99 19.34 -21.98
CA SER A 64 -49.89 20.38 -22.46
C SER A 64 -51.34 19.97 -22.17
N ASP A 65 -52.26 20.92 -22.27
CA ASP A 65 -53.69 20.62 -22.26
C ASP A 65 -54.05 19.59 -23.35
N VAL A 66 -55.02 18.74 -23.06
CA VAL A 66 -55.51 17.66 -23.93
C VAL A 66 -57.01 17.82 -24.13
N ASP A 67 -57.40 18.00 -25.39
CA ASP A 67 -58.81 18.14 -25.79
C ASP A 67 -59.62 16.85 -25.55
N ASN A 68 -60.95 16.98 -25.50
CA ASN A 68 -61.87 15.84 -25.52
C ASN A 68 -61.74 15.05 -26.85
N ASP A 69 -62.06 13.75 -26.82
CA ASP A 69 -62.05 12.85 -27.98
C ASP A 69 -60.68 12.66 -28.64
N VAL A 70 -59.59 12.93 -27.92
CA VAL A 70 -58.23 12.71 -28.41
C VAL A 70 -57.85 11.22 -28.33
N VAL A 71 -57.16 10.72 -29.37
CA VAL A 71 -56.74 9.32 -29.45
C VAL A 71 -55.60 9.04 -28.46
N VAL A 72 -55.76 8.01 -27.65
CA VAL A 72 -54.71 7.45 -26.79
C VAL A 72 -54.23 6.13 -27.37
N THR A 73 -52.92 5.99 -27.57
CA THR A 73 -52.31 4.77 -28.11
C THR A 73 -51.41 4.13 -27.06
N PHE A 74 -51.82 2.96 -26.58
CA PHE A 74 -51.00 2.12 -25.70
C PHE A 74 -49.96 1.35 -26.50
N THR A 75 -48.71 1.43 -26.08
CA THR A 75 -47.64 0.59 -26.60
C THR A 75 -47.61 -0.69 -25.78
N GLN A 76 -48.19 -1.76 -26.31
CA GLN A 76 -48.10 -3.07 -25.67
C GLN A 76 -46.66 -3.55 -25.68
N SER A 77 -46.18 -4.05 -24.54
CA SER A 77 -44.90 -4.76 -24.51
C SER A 77 -44.95 -5.92 -25.50
N THR A 78 -43.88 -6.10 -26.28
CA THR A 78 -43.76 -7.24 -27.19
C THR A 78 -43.50 -8.56 -26.43
N LEU A 79 -43.32 -8.48 -25.10
CA LEU A 79 -43.19 -9.61 -24.21
C LEU A 79 -44.56 -10.00 -23.65
N THR A 80 -44.91 -11.27 -23.80
CA THR A 80 -46.23 -11.82 -23.42
C THR A 80 -46.49 -11.86 -21.90
N ASP A 81 -45.48 -11.59 -21.08
CA ASP A 81 -45.57 -11.54 -19.61
C ASP A 81 -44.69 -10.39 -19.07
N PRO A 82 -45.28 -9.36 -18.43
CA PRO A 82 -44.54 -8.23 -17.83
C PRO A 82 -43.45 -8.66 -16.83
N LYS A 83 -43.59 -9.85 -16.21
CA LYS A 83 -42.58 -10.37 -15.27
C LYS A 83 -41.27 -10.72 -15.97
N VAL A 84 -41.31 -11.06 -17.25
CA VAL A 84 -40.12 -11.38 -18.04
C VAL A 84 -39.20 -10.16 -18.16
N GLU A 85 -39.76 -8.97 -18.31
CA GLU A 85 -38.98 -7.72 -18.38
C GLU A 85 -38.25 -7.45 -17.06
N THR A 86 -38.93 -7.62 -15.93
CA THR A 86 -38.32 -7.54 -14.60
C THR A 86 -37.20 -8.56 -14.42
N PHE A 87 -37.37 -9.79 -14.92
CA PHE A 87 -36.31 -10.80 -14.85
C PHE A 87 -35.11 -10.43 -15.72
N VAL A 88 -35.30 -9.87 -16.91
CA VAL A 88 -34.20 -9.43 -17.78
C VAL A 88 -33.42 -8.29 -17.13
N ILE A 89 -34.10 -7.33 -16.50
CA ILE A 89 -33.45 -6.23 -15.76
C ILE A 89 -32.61 -6.80 -14.61
N ASN A 90 -33.20 -7.64 -13.75
CA ASN A 90 -32.47 -8.22 -12.61
C ASN A 90 -31.30 -9.11 -13.07
N TYR A 91 -31.46 -9.86 -14.17
CA TYR A 91 -30.40 -10.66 -14.78
C TYR A 91 -29.25 -9.79 -15.29
N ALA A 92 -29.56 -8.70 -15.99
CA ALA A 92 -28.57 -7.75 -16.48
C ALA A 92 -27.83 -7.04 -15.33
N SER A 93 -28.55 -6.62 -14.28
CA SER A 93 -27.97 -6.03 -13.08
C SER A 93 -27.05 -7.01 -12.33
N ALA A 94 -27.47 -8.27 -12.19
CA ALA A 94 -26.65 -9.31 -11.58
C ALA A 94 -25.38 -9.61 -12.41
N LEU A 95 -25.49 -9.66 -13.74
CA LEU A 95 -24.34 -9.82 -14.64
C LEU A 95 -23.38 -8.63 -14.57
N ALA A 96 -23.90 -7.40 -14.53
CA ALA A 96 -23.09 -6.20 -14.37
C ALA A 96 -22.33 -6.21 -13.04
N ALA A 97 -23.00 -6.60 -11.94
CA ALA A 97 -22.38 -6.74 -10.62
C ALA A 97 -21.28 -7.82 -10.54
N ILE A 98 -21.31 -8.81 -11.44
CA ILE A 98 -20.26 -9.83 -11.54
C ILE A 98 -19.11 -9.34 -12.45
N ARG A 99 -19.43 -8.71 -13.59
CA ARG A 99 -18.44 -8.40 -14.64
C ARG A 99 -17.60 -7.16 -14.34
N GLU A 100 -18.24 -6.04 -14.00
CA GLU A 100 -17.56 -4.75 -13.82
C GLU A 100 -16.50 -4.80 -12.71
N PRO A 101 -16.73 -5.47 -11.57
CA PRO A 101 -15.74 -5.47 -10.50
C PRO A 101 -14.56 -6.44 -10.72
N MET A 102 -14.67 -7.41 -11.63
CA MET A 102 -13.66 -8.46 -11.81
C MET A 102 -12.28 -7.90 -12.20
N LEU A 103 -12.23 -6.91 -13.09
CA LEU A 103 -10.97 -6.30 -13.52
C LEU A 103 -10.30 -5.56 -12.36
N LEU A 104 -11.07 -4.76 -11.63
CA LEU A 104 -10.62 -4.01 -10.45
C LEU A 104 -10.11 -4.96 -9.35
N TYR A 105 -10.74 -6.11 -9.12
CA TYR A 105 -10.24 -7.10 -8.15
C TYR A 105 -8.95 -7.78 -8.59
N GLN A 106 -8.84 -8.16 -9.87
CA GLN A 106 -7.60 -8.75 -10.36
C GLN A 106 -6.44 -7.77 -10.19
N GLN A 107 -6.68 -6.49 -10.51
CA GLN A 107 -5.72 -5.41 -10.29
C GLN A 107 -5.41 -5.21 -8.80
N ALA A 108 -6.42 -5.17 -7.93
CA ALA A 108 -6.24 -5.02 -6.48
C ALA A 108 -5.47 -6.19 -5.87
N ASN A 109 -5.79 -7.45 -6.21
CA ASN A 109 -5.07 -8.62 -5.71
C ASN A 109 -3.62 -8.68 -6.23
N ALA A 110 -3.38 -8.28 -7.48
CA ALA A 110 -2.04 -8.15 -8.04
C ALA A 110 -1.23 -7.07 -7.32
N ALA A 111 -1.88 -5.93 -6.99
CA ALA A 111 -1.27 -4.87 -6.18
C ALA A 111 -0.97 -5.35 -4.75
N ILE A 112 -1.90 -6.05 -4.08
CA ILE A 112 -1.69 -6.63 -2.73
C ILE A 112 -0.47 -7.56 -2.75
N THR A 113 -0.38 -8.44 -3.75
CA THR A 113 0.74 -9.37 -3.88
C THR A 113 2.06 -8.62 -4.06
N THR A 114 2.08 -7.61 -4.94
CA THR A 114 3.25 -6.77 -5.19
C THR A 114 3.68 -6.00 -3.93
N VAL A 115 2.74 -5.42 -3.20
CA VAL A 115 2.98 -4.72 -1.92
C VAL A 115 3.50 -5.68 -0.85
N GLY A 116 2.98 -6.92 -0.79
CA GLY A 116 3.49 -7.96 0.11
C GLY A 116 4.94 -8.36 -0.20
N LEU A 117 5.30 -8.48 -1.47
CA LEU A 117 6.70 -8.70 -1.90
C LEU A 117 7.60 -7.52 -1.52
N ALA A 118 7.15 -6.29 -1.76
CA ALA A 118 7.88 -5.08 -1.36
C ALA A 118 8.12 -5.03 0.15
N THR A 119 7.09 -5.32 0.96
CA THR A 119 7.17 -5.39 2.42
C THR A 119 8.19 -6.42 2.88
N THR A 120 8.21 -7.60 2.25
CA THR A 120 9.18 -8.66 2.54
C THR A 120 10.61 -8.20 2.24
N ARG A 121 10.83 -7.53 1.11
CA ARG A 121 12.16 -7.00 0.73
C ARG A 121 12.63 -5.90 1.68
N ILE A 122 11.77 -4.97 2.04
CA ILE A 122 12.10 -3.90 3.01
C ILE A 122 12.44 -4.50 4.39
N THR A 123 11.74 -5.55 4.80
CA THR A 123 12.05 -6.26 6.06
C THR A 123 13.44 -6.91 6.00
N ALA A 124 13.83 -7.51 4.88
CA ALA A 124 15.17 -8.05 4.68
C ALA A 124 16.25 -6.96 4.73
N ILE A 125 16.02 -5.83 4.06
CA ILE A 125 16.92 -4.65 4.12
C ILE A 125 17.07 -4.16 5.58
N GLY A 126 15.97 -4.10 6.33
CA GLY A 126 16.00 -3.75 7.75
C GLY A 126 16.86 -4.70 8.59
N ALA A 127 16.83 -6.01 8.31
CA ALA A 127 17.68 -6.99 8.98
C ALA A 127 19.17 -6.82 8.63
N GLU A 128 19.50 -6.57 7.36
CA GLU A 128 20.87 -6.29 6.91
C GLU A 128 21.42 -5.01 7.57
N ILE A 129 20.59 -3.97 7.71
CA ILE A 129 20.95 -2.74 8.41
C ILE A 129 21.28 -3.02 9.88
N ILE A 130 20.49 -3.83 10.58
CA ILE A 130 20.74 -4.19 11.99
C ILE A 130 22.10 -4.91 12.13
N LEU A 131 22.44 -5.80 11.20
CA LEU A 131 23.75 -6.46 11.17
C LEU A 131 24.87 -5.44 10.94
N ALA A 132 24.71 -4.54 9.97
CA ALA A 132 25.71 -3.48 9.71
C ALA A 132 25.94 -2.58 10.93
N VAL A 133 24.89 -2.22 11.69
CA VAL A 133 25.02 -1.47 12.95
C VAL A 133 25.83 -2.26 13.98
N ALA A 134 25.57 -3.56 14.12
CA ALA A 134 26.29 -4.42 15.05
C ALA A 134 27.78 -4.54 14.70
N ASP A 135 28.10 -4.70 13.40
CA ASP A 135 29.48 -4.77 12.91
C ASP A 135 30.24 -3.47 13.17
N VAL A 136 29.61 -2.32 12.89
CA VAL A 136 30.20 -1.00 13.17
C VAL A 136 30.42 -0.79 14.67
N ALA A 137 29.47 -1.22 15.51
CA ALA A 137 29.63 -1.16 16.97
C ALA A 137 30.81 -2.03 17.46
N SER A 138 30.99 -3.22 16.87
CA SER A 138 32.15 -4.08 17.14
C SER A 138 33.47 -3.40 16.75
N GLY A 139 33.54 -2.83 15.55
CA GLY A 139 34.74 -2.10 15.08
C GLY A 139 35.09 -0.90 15.96
N ARG A 140 34.09 -0.21 16.53
CA ARG A 140 34.32 0.86 17.52
C ARG A 140 34.90 0.31 18.82
N ALA A 141 34.38 -0.81 19.33
CA ALA A 141 34.92 -1.45 20.53
C ALA A 141 36.38 -1.88 20.34
N GLU A 142 36.72 -2.47 19.19
CA GLU A 142 38.09 -2.84 18.83
C GLU A 142 39.01 -1.61 18.73
N THR A 143 38.53 -0.51 18.13
CA THR A 143 39.29 0.75 18.05
C THR A 143 39.60 1.31 19.44
N VAL A 144 38.63 1.27 20.37
CA VAL A 144 38.83 1.71 21.76
C VAL A 144 39.87 0.85 22.47
N LEU A 145 39.82 -0.48 22.31
CA LEU A 145 40.82 -1.38 22.86
C LEU A 145 42.22 -1.10 22.30
N ALA A 146 42.34 -0.87 20.99
CA ALA A 146 43.61 -0.52 20.36
C ALA A 146 44.20 0.79 20.91
N VAL A 147 43.38 1.83 21.11
CA VAL A 147 43.82 3.10 21.72
C VAL A 147 44.33 2.87 23.15
N ALA A 148 43.67 2.03 23.96
CA ALA A 148 44.11 1.72 25.32
C ALA A 148 45.48 0.99 25.33
N LEU A 149 45.70 0.06 24.40
CA LEU A 149 46.99 -0.62 24.23
C LEU A 149 48.11 0.35 23.83
N LEU A 150 47.85 1.29 22.90
CA LEU A 150 48.83 2.32 22.53
C LEU A 150 49.18 3.24 23.71
N SER A 151 48.20 3.61 24.54
CA SER A 151 48.45 4.38 25.77
C SER A 151 49.34 3.62 26.75
N THR A 152 49.13 2.31 26.87
CA THR A 152 49.97 1.43 27.70
C THR A 152 51.38 1.35 27.14
N ALA A 153 51.54 1.17 25.82
CA ALA A 153 52.84 1.15 25.15
C ALA A 153 53.58 2.48 25.33
N SER A 154 52.90 3.62 25.19
CA SER A 154 53.47 4.95 25.43
C SER A 154 54.02 5.07 26.85
N THR A 155 53.27 4.60 27.85
CA THR A 155 53.71 4.59 29.25
C THR A 155 54.97 3.73 29.42
N GLN A 156 55.07 2.59 28.74
CA GLN A 156 56.29 1.75 28.77
C GLN A 156 57.49 2.44 28.12
N PHE A 157 57.30 3.16 27.01
CA PHE A 157 58.36 3.97 26.40
C PHE A 157 58.85 5.08 27.34
N ASP A 158 57.95 5.74 28.07
CA ASP A 158 58.34 6.76 29.05
C ASP A 158 59.15 6.16 30.20
N LEU A 159 58.75 4.98 30.70
CA LEU A 159 59.53 4.24 31.71
C LEU A 159 60.91 3.83 31.18
N MET A 160 60.99 3.33 29.94
CA MET A 160 62.26 2.97 29.30
C MET A 160 63.19 4.18 29.16
N ASN A 161 62.67 5.32 28.70
CA ASN A 161 63.43 6.56 28.58
C ASN A 161 63.94 7.04 29.94
N ALA A 162 63.09 6.98 30.99
CA ALA A 162 63.51 7.32 32.34
C ALA A 162 64.65 6.41 32.85
N GLN A 163 64.61 5.11 32.55
CA GLN A 163 65.70 4.18 32.89
C GLN A 163 66.98 4.48 32.09
N ILE A 164 66.86 4.85 30.81
CA ILE A 164 67.99 5.28 29.98
C ILE A 164 68.63 6.54 30.57
N ASP A 165 67.84 7.53 30.98
CA ASP A 165 68.35 8.77 31.58
C ASP A 165 69.07 8.53 32.91
N LEU A 166 68.57 7.60 33.73
CA LEU A 166 69.27 7.12 34.92
C LEU A 166 70.61 6.45 34.55
N GLY A 167 70.63 5.64 33.50
CA GLY A 167 71.83 5.01 32.95
C GLY A 167 72.87 6.03 32.48
N VAL A 168 72.45 7.05 31.73
CA VAL A 168 73.31 8.17 31.29
C VAL A 168 73.89 8.91 32.49
N THR A 169 73.06 9.20 33.50
CA THR A 169 73.50 9.90 34.73
C THR A 169 74.52 9.07 35.51
N ALA A 170 74.28 7.76 35.65
CA ALA A 170 75.20 6.84 36.31
C ALA A 170 76.52 6.72 35.53
N LEU A 171 76.46 6.66 34.19
CA LEU A 171 77.63 6.59 33.33
C LEU A 171 78.49 7.86 33.42
N ALA A 172 77.85 9.04 33.42
CA ALA A 172 78.54 10.31 33.61
C ALA A 172 79.27 10.36 34.96
N SER A 173 78.60 9.90 36.03
CA SER A 173 79.19 9.78 37.36
C SER A 173 80.38 8.82 37.36
N GLY A 174 80.23 7.63 36.76
CA GLY A 174 81.30 6.63 36.64
C GLY A 174 82.49 7.13 35.82
N ASN A 175 82.25 7.88 34.74
CA ASN A 175 83.32 8.41 33.89
C ASN A 175 84.24 9.36 34.66
N SER A 176 83.67 10.17 35.56
CA SER A 176 84.46 11.04 36.44
C SER A 176 85.42 10.25 37.35
N LEU A 177 85.00 9.06 37.80
CA LEU A 177 85.78 8.18 38.67
C LEU A 177 86.83 7.37 37.89
N VAL A 178 86.49 6.85 36.70
CA VAL A 178 87.41 6.07 35.86
C VAL A 178 88.67 6.87 35.52
N ASN A 179 88.53 8.17 35.28
CA ASN A 179 89.66 9.06 34.99
C ASN A 179 90.64 9.24 36.17
N THR A 180 90.30 8.78 37.38
CA THR A 180 91.16 8.89 38.57
C THR A 180 92.00 7.63 38.81
N VAL A 181 91.70 6.51 38.15
CA VAL A 181 92.39 5.24 38.35
C VAL A 181 93.27 4.94 37.13
N PRO A 182 94.61 4.90 37.29
CA PRO A 182 95.50 4.56 36.18
C PRO A 182 95.39 3.06 35.85
N VAL A 183 94.52 2.74 34.88
CA VAL A 183 94.38 1.40 34.31
C VAL A 183 95.19 1.30 33.02
N ALA A 184 95.84 0.15 32.81
CA ALA A 184 96.69 -0.10 31.63
C ALA A 184 95.90 -0.30 30.31
N GLY A 185 94.64 0.13 30.22
CA GLY A 185 93.76 -0.20 29.09
C GLY A 185 92.56 0.74 28.89
N GLY A 186 91.83 0.53 27.79
CA GLY A 186 90.86 1.46 27.18
C GLY A 186 89.50 1.63 27.86
N ALA A 187 89.49 1.78 29.19
CA ALA A 187 88.26 2.05 29.94
C ALA A 187 87.54 3.35 29.51
N PRO A 188 88.23 4.48 29.25
CA PRO A 188 87.60 5.69 28.73
C PRO A 188 86.89 5.47 27.38
N GLU A 189 87.46 4.67 26.49
CA GLU A 189 86.90 4.35 25.18
C GLU A 189 85.61 3.53 25.31
N PHE A 190 85.57 2.54 26.19
CA PHE A 190 84.34 1.79 26.46
C PHE A 190 83.25 2.66 27.11
N MET A 191 83.61 3.59 28.00
CA MET A 191 82.67 4.53 28.59
C MET A 191 82.10 5.49 27.55
N ALA A 192 82.93 6.01 26.64
CA ALA A 192 82.49 6.83 25.53
C ALA A 192 81.54 6.06 24.59
N GLN A 193 81.87 4.80 24.28
CA GLN A 193 81.00 3.95 23.47
C GLN A 193 79.65 3.67 24.16
N ALA A 194 79.64 3.40 25.46
CA ALA A 194 78.41 3.22 26.22
C ALA A 194 77.53 4.48 26.17
N ASN A 195 78.14 5.66 26.30
CA ASN A 195 77.42 6.94 26.22
C ASN A 195 76.79 7.15 24.83
N SER A 196 77.54 6.83 23.77
CA SER A 196 77.03 6.85 22.39
C SER A 196 75.83 5.89 22.21
N ASN A 197 75.90 4.70 22.80
CA ASN A 197 74.82 3.71 22.70
C ASN A 197 73.56 4.18 23.44
N PHE A 198 73.69 4.79 24.62
CA PHE A 198 72.55 5.39 25.34
C PHE A 198 71.92 6.55 24.57
N GLY A 199 72.73 7.42 23.95
CA GLY A 199 72.22 8.49 23.09
C GLY A 199 71.44 7.95 21.88
N ALA A 200 71.94 6.88 21.24
CA ALA A 200 71.21 6.20 20.18
C ALA A 200 69.90 5.58 20.69
N ALA A 201 69.90 4.98 21.89
CA ALA A 201 68.70 4.42 22.51
C ALA A 201 67.64 5.49 22.81
N GLN A 202 68.04 6.68 23.31
CA GLN A 202 67.12 7.82 23.46
C GLN A 202 66.50 8.23 22.12
N GLY A 203 67.31 8.29 21.06
CA GLY A 203 66.83 8.59 19.71
C GLY A 203 65.76 7.60 19.23
N PHE A 204 65.98 6.29 19.42
CA PHE A 204 64.97 5.28 19.11
C PHE A 204 63.71 5.42 19.98
N GLY A 205 63.85 5.76 21.26
CA GLY A 205 62.73 6.01 22.16
C GLY A 205 61.85 7.18 21.70
N VAL A 206 62.45 8.28 21.22
CA VAL A 206 61.72 9.43 20.66
C VAL A 206 60.95 9.04 19.40
N THR A 207 61.62 8.37 18.45
CA THR A 207 60.98 7.91 17.21
C THR A 207 59.84 6.93 17.48
N GLY A 208 60.03 6.01 18.43
CA GLY A 208 58.98 5.06 18.85
C GLY A 208 57.74 5.77 19.37
N ARG A 209 57.89 6.82 20.19
CA ARG A 209 56.76 7.64 20.65
C ARG A 209 56.04 8.35 19.51
N SER A 210 56.78 8.92 18.57
CA SER A 210 56.19 9.57 17.39
C SER A 210 55.29 8.60 16.60
N PHE A 211 55.71 7.34 16.41
CA PHE A 211 54.89 6.34 15.75
C PHE A 211 53.64 5.96 16.56
N LEU A 212 53.73 5.89 17.89
CA LEU A 212 52.57 5.63 18.75
C LEU A 212 51.55 6.78 18.71
N GLU A 213 52.02 8.03 18.67
CA GLU A 213 51.16 9.21 18.54
C GLU A 213 50.43 9.24 17.19
N GLU A 214 51.15 8.97 16.10
CA GLU A 214 50.54 8.87 14.76
C GLU A 214 49.49 7.75 14.70
N ALA A 215 49.82 6.56 15.20
CA ALA A 215 48.88 5.44 15.26
C ALA A 215 47.62 5.79 16.08
N ARG A 216 47.77 6.51 17.19
CA ARG A 216 46.64 6.99 18.01
C ARG A 216 45.79 8.01 17.26
N GLY A 217 46.41 8.93 16.53
CA GLY A 217 45.69 9.88 15.67
C GLY A 217 44.83 9.18 14.61
N ASN A 218 45.39 8.18 13.93
CA ASN A 218 44.67 7.39 12.94
C ASN A 218 43.47 6.63 13.54
N LEU A 219 43.61 6.04 14.73
CA LEU A 219 42.50 5.37 15.42
C LEU A 219 41.40 6.34 15.86
N ASN A 220 41.75 7.55 16.31
CA ASN A 220 40.77 8.58 16.65
C ASN A 220 39.96 8.99 15.41
N ASN A 221 40.63 9.20 14.27
CA ASN A 221 39.97 9.50 13.00
C ASN A 221 39.05 8.35 12.56
N ASN A 222 39.51 7.09 12.69
CA ASN A 222 38.67 5.92 12.41
C ASN A 222 37.42 5.88 13.31
N SER A 223 37.57 6.19 14.60
CA SER A 223 36.45 6.27 15.54
C SER A 223 35.41 7.33 15.14
N ALA A 224 35.87 8.49 14.64
CA ALA A 224 35.00 9.55 14.15
C ALA A 224 34.22 9.10 12.90
N TYR A 225 34.90 8.51 11.90
CA TYR A 225 34.22 7.99 10.71
C TYR A 225 33.20 6.90 11.04
N LEU A 226 33.50 6.00 11.97
CA LEU A 226 32.54 4.99 12.43
C LEU A 226 31.32 5.64 13.12
N ALA A 227 31.50 6.76 13.82
CA ALA A 227 30.37 7.49 14.41
C ALA A 227 29.48 8.13 13.34
N ASP A 228 30.08 8.71 12.30
CA ASP A 228 29.34 9.27 11.15
C ASP A 228 28.54 8.18 10.42
N VAL A 229 29.16 7.03 10.16
CA VAL A 229 28.48 5.86 9.56
C VAL A 229 27.29 5.41 10.41
N VAL A 230 27.41 5.36 11.74
CA VAL A 230 26.27 5.05 12.62
C VAL A 230 25.14 6.08 12.47
N GLY A 231 25.49 7.37 12.34
CA GLY A 231 24.52 8.44 12.09
C GLY A 231 23.71 8.20 10.81
N GLU A 232 24.40 7.93 9.70
CA GLU A 232 23.78 7.62 8.41
C GLU A 232 22.92 6.35 8.46
N VAL A 233 23.42 5.28 9.08
CA VAL A 233 22.68 4.02 9.19
C VAL A 233 21.41 4.17 10.05
N ASN A 234 21.45 4.99 11.09
CA ASN A 234 20.25 5.33 11.87
C ASN A 234 19.22 6.11 11.05
N ALA A 235 19.66 7.02 10.17
CA ALA A 235 18.77 7.73 9.25
C ALA A 235 18.11 6.77 8.25
N ILE A 236 18.89 5.86 7.64
CA ILE A 236 18.35 4.81 6.76
C ILE A 236 17.33 3.95 7.50
N THR A 237 17.61 3.56 8.75
CA THR A 237 16.69 2.79 9.60
C THR A 237 15.35 3.51 9.79
N ALA A 238 15.37 4.84 10.00
CA ALA A 238 14.17 5.63 10.14
C ALA A 238 13.34 5.64 8.84
N MET A 239 13.98 5.83 7.68
CA MET A 239 13.31 5.80 6.37
C MET A 239 12.69 4.43 6.05
N VAL A 240 13.39 3.34 6.39
CA VAL A 240 12.87 1.97 6.23
C VAL A 240 11.60 1.76 7.05
N ARG A 241 11.56 2.25 8.30
CA ARG A 241 10.36 2.17 9.14
C ARG A 241 9.19 2.98 8.57
N GLU A 242 9.46 4.18 8.07
CA GLU A 242 8.43 4.99 7.40
C GLU A 242 7.86 4.28 6.17
N ALA A 243 8.73 3.70 5.34
CA ALA A 243 8.31 2.92 4.18
C ALA A 243 7.45 1.70 4.57
N GLN A 244 7.77 1.02 5.68
CA GLN A 244 6.94 -0.07 6.20
C GLN A 244 5.54 0.40 6.60
N VAL A 245 5.43 1.55 7.28
CA VAL A 245 4.13 2.12 7.67
C VAL A 245 3.30 2.47 6.44
N ASN A 246 3.90 3.14 5.45
CA ASN A 246 3.21 3.51 4.21
C ASN A 246 2.71 2.27 3.45
N LEU A 247 3.50 1.18 3.39
CA LEU A 247 3.06 -0.07 2.76
C LEU A 247 1.94 -0.76 3.53
N GLN A 248 1.90 -0.65 4.86
CA GLN A 248 0.80 -1.17 5.67
C GLN A 248 -0.50 -0.41 5.37
N GLU A 249 -0.43 0.91 5.22
CA GLU A 249 -1.57 1.74 4.83
C GLU A 249 -2.08 1.36 3.44
N VAL A 250 -1.20 1.31 2.43
CA VAL A 250 -1.57 0.88 1.07
C VAL A 250 -2.18 -0.53 1.07
N SER A 251 -1.62 -1.46 1.85
CA SER A 251 -2.18 -2.80 2.00
C SER A 251 -3.60 -2.77 2.60
N SER A 252 -3.84 -1.93 3.61
CA SER A 252 -5.17 -1.74 4.20
C SER A 252 -6.18 -1.17 3.19
N GLU A 253 -5.78 -0.16 2.42
CA GLU A 253 -6.64 0.43 1.39
C GLU A 253 -6.99 -0.59 0.29
N LEU A 254 -6.00 -1.36 -0.15
CA LEU A 254 -6.22 -2.42 -1.13
C LEU A 254 -7.12 -3.53 -0.60
N GLN A 255 -7.04 -3.86 0.70
CA GLN A 255 -7.95 -4.79 1.34
C GLN A 255 -9.38 -4.25 1.34
N ILE A 256 -9.58 -2.96 1.63
CA ILE A 256 -10.89 -2.30 1.53
C ILE A 256 -11.39 -2.35 0.08
N ALA A 257 -10.55 -2.03 -0.90
CA ALA A 257 -10.92 -2.12 -2.32
C ALA A 257 -11.27 -3.57 -2.73
N SER A 258 -10.60 -4.57 -2.15
CA SER A 258 -10.90 -5.98 -2.40
C SER A 258 -12.21 -6.47 -1.75
N SER A 259 -12.76 -5.73 -0.78
CA SER A 259 -13.99 -6.08 -0.07
C SER A 259 -15.24 -6.11 -0.97
N GLY A 260 -15.15 -5.50 -2.16
CA GLY A 260 -16.21 -5.60 -3.16
C GLY A 260 -16.51 -7.03 -3.63
N ARG A 261 -15.72 -8.06 -3.26
CA ARG A 261 -16.16 -9.47 -3.38
C ARG A 261 -17.54 -9.73 -2.79
N ILE A 262 -17.99 -8.90 -1.83
CA ILE A 262 -19.36 -8.92 -1.31
C ILE A 262 -20.37 -8.63 -2.43
N MET A 263 -20.11 -7.67 -3.32
CA MET A 263 -20.95 -7.38 -4.50
C MET A 263 -20.92 -8.51 -5.52
N GLU A 264 -19.76 -9.16 -5.75
CA GLU A 264 -19.71 -10.33 -6.63
C GLU A 264 -20.53 -11.49 -6.05
N THR A 265 -20.37 -11.76 -4.75
CA THR A 265 -21.12 -12.82 -4.05
C THR A 265 -22.62 -12.54 -4.14
N TRP A 266 -23.02 -11.30 -3.87
CA TRP A 266 -24.41 -10.84 -4.03
C TRP A 266 -24.89 -11.03 -5.47
N GLY A 267 -24.11 -10.60 -6.47
CA GLY A 267 -24.45 -10.71 -7.88
C GLY A 267 -24.62 -12.16 -8.32
N ARG A 268 -23.77 -13.08 -7.84
CA ARG A 268 -23.91 -14.52 -8.09
C ARG A 268 -25.18 -15.09 -7.45
N THR A 269 -25.45 -14.75 -6.19
CA THR A 269 -26.66 -15.19 -5.50
C THR A 269 -27.92 -14.68 -6.20
N GLU A 270 -27.93 -13.42 -6.63
CA GLU A 270 -29.05 -12.81 -7.34
C GLU A 270 -29.23 -13.41 -8.74
N LEU A 271 -28.13 -13.67 -9.45
CA LEU A 271 -28.17 -14.34 -10.76
C LEU A 271 -28.83 -15.72 -10.67
N GLU A 272 -28.46 -16.52 -9.66
CA GLU A 272 -29.06 -17.84 -9.43
C GLU A 272 -30.54 -17.72 -9.05
N ARG A 273 -30.92 -16.72 -8.25
CA ARG A 273 -32.32 -16.43 -7.91
C ARG A 273 -33.15 -16.10 -9.14
N VAL A 274 -32.64 -15.21 -10.00
CA VAL A 274 -33.33 -14.77 -11.22
C VAL A 274 -33.47 -15.91 -12.22
N LYS A 275 -32.43 -16.73 -12.42
CA LYS A 275 -32.52 -17.93 -13.27
C LYS A 275 -33.61 -18.88 -12.78
N ALA A 276 -33.65 -19.17 -11.48
CA ALA A 276 -34.68 -20.04 -10.90
C ALA A 276 -36.10 -19.47 -11.06
N GLN A 277 -36.25 -18.14 -11.06
CA GLN A 277 -37.53 -17.48 -11.33
C GLN A 277 -37.92 -17.58 -12.81
N MET A 278 -36.98 -17.37 -13.73
CA MET A 278 -37.21 -17.53 -15.18
C MET A 278 -37.63 -18.97 -15.52
N GLU A 279 -36.95 -19.99 -14.97
CA GLU A 279 -37.28 -21.40 -15.20
C GLU A 279 -38.70 -21.77 -14.74
N ARG A 280 -39.21 -21.11 -13.69
CA ARG A 280 -40.59 -21.31 -13.21
C ARG A 280 -41.62 -20.55 -14.04
N ALA A 281 -41.24 -19.41 -14.62
CA ALA A 281 -42.12 -18.57 -15.41
C ALA A 281 -42.32 -19.11 -16.85
N VAL A 282 -41.32 -19.80 -17.41
CA VAL A 282 -41.45 -20.43 -18.73
C VAL A 282 -42.38 -21.65 -18.65
N PRO A 283 -43.52 -21.67 -19.35
CA PRO A 283 -44.39 -22.84 -19.40
C PRO A 283 -43.61 -24.01 -20.00
N HIS A 284 -43.44 -25.09 -19.23
CA HIS A 284 -42.87 -26.31 -19.78
C HIS A 284 -43.84 -26.84 -20.85
N SER A 285 -43.39 -26.89 -22.10
CA SER A 285 -44.17 -27.55 -23.15
C SER A 285 -44.23 -29.04 -22.78
N VAL A 286 -45.36 -29.44 -22.18
CA VAL A 286 -45.63 -30.84 -21.94
C VAL A 286 -45.83 -31.45 -23.32
N SER A 287 -44.78 -32.09 -23.83
CA SER A 287 -44.83 -32.93 -25.03
C SER A 287 -45.85 -34.05 -24.79
N ARG A 288 -47.11 -33.80 -25.13
CA ARG A 288 -48.14 -34.82 -25.17
C ARG A 288 -47.86 -35.69 -26.38
N ILE A 289 -47.14 -36.79 -26.14
CA ILE A 289 -47.05 -37.91 -27.08
C ILE A 289 -48.47 -38.50 -27.17
N TYR A 290 -49.22 -38.10 -28.19
CA TYR A 290 -50.47 -38.77 -28.54
C TYR A 290 -50.12 -40.08 -29.26
N SER A 291 -50.13 -41.20 -28.55
CA SER A 291 -50.13 -42.52 -29.19
C SER A 291 -51.50 -42.75 -29.83
N ARG A 292 -51.55 -42.88 -31.16
CA ARG A 292 -52.74 -43.37 -31.87
C ARG A 292 -52.96 -44.85 -31.52
N SER A 293 -54.12 -45.14 -30.94
CA SER A 293 -54.72 -46.48 -30.87
C SER A 293 -55.32 -46.87 -32.21
#